data_AF-A0A7C5MZF5-F1
#
_entry.id   AF-A0A7C5MZF5-F1
#
_cell.length_a   1.000
_cell.length_b   1.000
_cell.length_c   1.000
_cell.angle_alpha   90.00
_cell.angle_beta   90.00
_cell.angle_gamma   90.00
#
_symmetry.space_group_name_H-M   'P 1'
#
loop_
_entity.id
_entity.type
_entity.pdbx_description
1 polymer ?
#
loop_
_entity_poly.entity_id
_entity_poly.type
_entity_poly.pdbx_seq_one_letter_code
_entity_poly.pdbx_strand_id
1 'polypeptide(L)'
;MLVACLVLVGARPLAAQPAAPPADETAAPEDSPPPPEKPKDDPSTRGGKRPPQAPGPPAIADLPKLPPTEAEKARGKRIEEVRIVGNRRIGKDEVGSYLKWLRKGKAFNPRGMTRDVRELWDTAYFEDIEVDLTQTTDTVRLRLLVRERPSIKEVKFEGNKELDDDDLTEIATKEVKVGSIISHAAIRRAVQKIRDKYAEEGYFLAEANYEVVPRKDNQVLIRFTVKEHEKVTVRRVTFIGNHSVP
;
A
#
# COMPACT_ATOMS: atom_id res chain seq x y z
N MET A 1 -7.66 -14.01 35.38
CA MET A 1 -6.55 -13.90 34.42
C MET A 1 -7.16 -13.55 33.07
N LEU A 2 -7.27 -12.25 32.75
CA LEU A 2 -7.95 -11.79 31.54
C LEU A 2 -6.88 -11.63 30.43
N VAL A 3 -6.98 -12.43 29.37
CA VAL A 3 -6.17 -12.28 28.16
C VAL A 3 -6.92 -11.30 27.27
N ALA A 4 -6.47 -10.05 27.21
CA ALA A 4 -7.01 -9.07 26.28
C ALA A 4 -6.28 -9.20 24.95
N CYS A 5 -6.99 -9.69 23.93
CA CYS A 5 -6.52 -9.87 22.57
C CYS A 5 -6.80 -8.58 21.80
N LEU A 6 -5.76 -7.79 21.51
CA LEU A 6 -5.88 -6.58 20.72
C LEU A 6 -5.74 -6.94 19.24
N VAL A 7 -6.84 -7.37 18.63
CA VAL A 7 -6.90 -7.58 17.16
C VAL A 7 -7.01 -6.23 16.48
N LEU A 8 -5.93 -5.79 15.84
CA LEU A 8 -5.96 -4.67 14.91
C LEU A 8 -6.48 -5.15 13.54
N VAL A 9 -7.80 -5.04 13.40
CA VAL A 9 -8.61 -4.85 12.18
C VAL A 9 -8.19 -5.63 10.93
N GLY A 10 -9.00 -6.66 10.62
CA GLY A 10 -9.04 -7.30 9.31
C GLY A 10 -9.43 -6.34 8.18
N ALA A 11 -8.66 -6.38 7.11
CA ALA A 11 -9.01 -5.78 5.83
C ALA A 11 -10.10 -6.62 5.15
N ARG A 12 -11.33 -6.09 5.11
CA ARG A 12 -12.37 -6.55 4.18
C ARG A 12 -11.92 -6.30 2.73
N PRO A 13 -12.33 -7.16 1.78
CA PRO A 13 -12.03 -6.95 0.36
C PRO A 13 -12.83 -5.75 -0.16
N LEU A 14 -12.13 -4.76 -0.70
CA LEU A 14 -12.71 -3.61 -1.38
C LEU A 14 -13.24 -4.08 -2.75
N ALA A 15 -14.56 -4.07 -2.90
CA ALA A 15 -15.22 -4.25 -4.16
C ALA A 15 -14.83 -3.13 -5.15
N ALA A 16 -14.65 -3.54 -6.40
CA ALA A 16 -14.28 -2.70 -7.53
C ALA A 16 -15.28 -1.56 -7.79
N GLN A 17 -14.75 -0.40 -8.20
CA GLN A 17 -15.48 0.60 -8.98
C GLN A 17 -14.57 1.07 -10.14
N PRO A 18 -15.12 1.37 -11.33
CA PRO A 18 -14.34 1.52 -12.55
C PRO A 18 -13.72 2.91 -12.69
N ALA A 19 -12.56 2.97 -13.34
CA ALA A 19 -11.82 4.18 -13.66
C ALA A 19 -12.44 4.92 -14.87
N ALA A 20 -12.48 6.25 -14.79
CA ALA A 20 -12.69 7.17 -15.91
C ALA A 20 -11.34 7.88 -16.26
N PRO A 21 -11.15 8.33 -17.51
CA PRO A 21 -9.82 8.56 -18.11
C PRO A 21 -9.23 9.97 -17.82
N PRO A 22 -7.92 10.20 -18.11
CA PRO A 22 -7.21 11.41 -17.72
C PRO A 22 -7.45 12.58 -18.70
N ALA A 23 -7.41 13.79 -18.15
CA ALA A 23 -7.35 15.04 -18.90
C ALA A 23 -6.00 15.73 -18.68
N ASP A 24 -5.63 16.45 -19.72
CA ASP A 24 -4.33 16.96 -20.14
C ASP A 24 -3.57 17.89 -19.18
N GLU A 25 -2.28 17.92 -19.47
CA GLU A 25 -1.19 18.66 -18.85
C GLU A 25 -1.05 20.05 -19.50
N THR A 26 -0.92 21.12 -18.71
CA THR A 26 -0.10 22.27 -19.13
C THR A 26 0.39 23.10 -17.93
N ALA A 27 1.72 23.28 -17.89
CA ALA A 27 2.51 24.22 -17.09
C ALA A 27 2.19 25.69 -17.46
N ALA A 28 2.57 26.79 -16.80
CA ALA A 28 3.70 27.19 -15.93
C ALA A 28 3.34 28.58 -15.28
N PRO A 29 4.26 29.47 -14.81
CA PRO A 29 4.46 29.80 -13.40
C PRO A 29 4.26 31.28 -12.99
N GLU A 30 4.56 31.53 -11.70
CA GLU A 30 4.76 32.74 -10.89
C GLU A 30 5.00 34.10 -11.59
N ASP A 31 4.43 35.19 -11.04
CA ASP A 31 5.18 36.24 -10.30
C ASP A 31 4.22 37.38 -9.87
N SER A 32 4.50 38.00 -8.71
CA SER A 32 3.66 39.01 -8.03
C SER A 32 4.03 40.45 -8.41
N PRO A 33 3.11 41.42 -8.28
CA PRO A 33 3.49 42.80 -7.99
C PRO A 33 2.94 43.32 -6.64
N PRO A 34 3.67 44.23 -5.96
CA PRO A 34 3.32 44.81 -4.65
C PRO A 34 2.37 46.05 -4.80
N PRO A 35 1.87 46.62 -3.67
CA PRO A 35 0.59 47.34 -3.62
C PRO A 35 0.73 48.86 -3.77
N PRO A 36 -0.36 49.60 -4.09
CA PRO A 36 -0.40 51.03 -3.88
C PRO A 36 -1.25 51.45 -2.66
N GLU A 37 -0.76 52.53 -2.06
CA GLU A 37 -1.29 53.28 -0.92
C GLU A 37 -2.72 53.83 -1.10
N LYS A 38 -3.36 54.09 0.05
CA LYS A 38 -4.65 54.79 0.19
C LYS A 38 -4.52 56.28 -0.16
N PRO A 39 -5.60 56.92 -0.62
CA PRO A 39 -6.11 58.08 0.13
C PRO A 39 -7.64 58.26 0.17
N LYS A 40 -8.10 58.58 1.40
CA LYS A 40 -9.12 59.55 1.90
C LYS A 40 -10.49 59.77 1.24
N ASP A 41 -11.51 59.63 2.11
CA ASP A 41 -12.69 60.48 2.39
C ASP A 41 -13.59 61.00 1.24
N ASP A 42 -14.85 60.53 1.15
CA ASP A 42 -16.06 61.21 1.70
C ASP A 42 -17.34 60.35 1.47
N PRO A 43 -18.47 60.61 2.17
CA PRO A 43 -19.55 59.67 2.40
C PRO A 43 -20.73 59.87 1.44
N SER A 44 -21.27 58.80 0.86
CA SER A 44 -22.68 58.77 0.48
C SER A 44 -23.18 57.35 0.21
N THR A 45 -24.15 56.97 1.03
CA THR A 45 -25.26 56.03 0.83
C THR A 45 -25.41 55.44 -0.57
N ARG A 46 -25.13 54.14 -0.71
CA ARG A 46 -25.83 53.30 -1.69
C ARG A 46 -26.02 51.90 -1.12
N GLY A 47 -27.29 51.57 -0.84
CA GLY A 47 -27.70 50.24 -0.41
C GLY A 47 -27.31 49.19 -1.44
N GLY A 48 -26.44 48.28 -1.03
CA GLY A 48 -26.17 47.02 -1.71
C GLY A 48 -26.18 45.94 -0.65
N LYS A 49 -27.16 45.02 -0.74
CA LYS A 49 -27.25 43.84 0.12
C LYS A 49 -25.93 43.07 0.01
N ARG A 50 -25.14 43.05 1.08
CA ARG A 50 -24.01 42.12 1.23
C ARG A 50 -24.62 40.70 1.14
N PRO A 51 -24.09 39.80 0.30
CA PRO A 51 -24.49 38.40 0.38
C PRO A 51 -24.24 37.92 1.81
N PRO A 52 -25.11 37.11 2.42
CA PRO A 52 -24.86 36.58 3.74
C PRO A 52 -23.50 35.87 3.73
N GLN A 53 -22.59 36.31 4.59
CA GLN A 53 -21.37 35.56 4.89
C GLN A 53 -21.83 34.16 5.29
N ALA A 54 -21.40 33.15 4.52
CA ALA A 54 -21.60 31.77 4.92
C ALA A 54 -21.04 31.62 6.33
N PRO A 55 -21.78 31.03 7.29
CA PRO A 55 -21.21 30.73 8.59
C PRO A 55 -19.94 29.91 8.36
N GLY A 56 -18.83 30.34 8.95
CA GLY A 56 -17.60 29.55 8.93
C GLY A 56 -17.91 28.13 9.39
N PRO A 57 -17.24 27.11 8.84
CA PRO A 57 -17.51 25.72 9.22
C PRO A 57 -17.54 25.62 10.74
N PRO A 58 -18.60 25.04 11.34
CA PRO A 58 -18.71 24.97 12.78
C PRO A 58 -17.43 24.33 13.32
N ALA A 59 -16.79 24.99 14.28
CA ALA A 59 -15.68 24.41 15.01
C ALA A 59 -16.16 23.05 15.52
N ILE A 60 -15.58 21.98 14.98
CA ILE A 60 -15.88 20.60 15.36
C ILE A 60 -15.24 20.40 16.74
N ALA A 61 -15.84 21.00 17.77
CA ALA A 61 -15.29 21.07 19.12
C ALA A 61 -15.44 19.76 19.89
N ASP A 62 -16.27 18.83 19.41
CA ASP A 62 -16.59 17.59 20.11
C ASP A 62 -16.58 16.40 19.15
N LEU A 63 -15.43 16.12 18.54
CA LEU A 63 -15.19 14.75 18.08
C LEU A 63 -15.15 13.84 19.33
N PRO A 64 -15.92 12.75 19.37
CA PRO A 64 -15.83 11.79 20.46
C PRO A 64 -14.38 11.28 20.53
N LYS A 65 -13.67 11.63 21.61
CA LYS A 65 -12.32 11.13 21.87
C LYS A 65 -12.42 9.63 22.00
N LEU A 66 -11.82 8.91 21.04
CA LEU A 66 -11.78 7.46 21.08
C LEU A 66 -11.21 7.02 22.43
N PRO A 67 -11.81 5.98 23.07
CA PRO A 67 -11.30 5.51 24.34
C PRO A 67 -9.83 5.10 24.20
N PRO A 68 -8.98 5.39 25.20
CA PRO A 68 -7.57 5.10 25.10
C PRO A 68 -7.36 3.60 24.90
N THR A 69 -6.56 3.28 23.89
CA THR A 69 -6.21 1.89 23.57
C THR A 69 -5.50 1.23 24.76
N GLU A 70 -5.54 -0.10 24.86
CA GLU A 70 -4.85 -0.81 25.95
C GLU A 70 -3.34 -0.49 26.00
N ALA A 71 -2.74 -0.23 24.84
CA ALA A 71 -1.38 0.30 24.72
C ALA A 71 -1.24 1.68 25.39
N GLU A 72 -2.20 2.60 25.22
CA GLU A 72 -2.16 3.91 25.88
C GLU A 72 -2.31 3.82 27.39
N LYS A 73 -3.11 2.86 27.89
CA LYS A 73 -3.23 2.57 29.33
C LYS A 73 -1.94 1.96 29.92
N ALA A 74 -1.16 1.27 29.10
CA ALA A 74 0.11 0.67 29.50
C ALA A 74 1.30 1.66 29.44
N ARG A 75 1.08 2.92 29.01
CA ARG A 75 2.12 3.95 28.90
C ARG A 75 2.85 4.14 30.23
N GLY A 76 4.18 4.16 30.18
CA GLY A 76 5.03 4.41 31.35
C GLY A 76 5.31 3.18 32.22
N LYS A 77 4.56 2.07 32.06
CA LYS A 77 4.86 0.80 32.74
C LYS A 77 6.19 0.21 32.25
N ARG A 78 6.88 -0.54 33.09
CA ARG A 78 8.16 -1.16 32.73
C ARG A 78 7.94 -2.44 31.91
N ILE A 79 8.69 -2.60 30.82
CA ILE A 79 8.70 -3.84 30.04
C ILE A 79 9.49 -4.90 30.81
N GLU A 80 8.82 -5.97 31.23
CA GLU A 80 9.43 -7.10 31.95
C GLU A 80 10.05 -8.11 30.99
N GLU A 81 9.35 -8.39 29.88
CA GLU A 81 9.74 -9.40 28.91
C GLU A 81 9.24 -9.01 27.51
N VAL A 82 10.05 -9.33 26.49
CA VAL A 82 9.67 -9.27 25.08
C VAL A 82 9.93 -10.64 24.47
N ARG A 83 8.85 -11.32 24.08
CA ARG A 83 8.91 -12.65 23.48
C ARG A 83 8.59 -12.57 21.99
N ILE A 84 9.54 -12.96 21.15
CA ILE A 84 9.38 -13.01 19.70
C ILE A 84 8.99 -14.44 19.31
N VAL A 85 7.91 -14.58 18.52
CA VAL A 85 7.33 -15.85 18.08
C VAL A 85 7.02 -15.78 16.59
N GLY A 86 7.26 -16.87 15.85
CA GLY A 86 6.93 -16.98 14.43
C GLY A 86 8.11 -16.72 13.48
N ASN A 87 9.26 -16.31 14.03
CA ASN A 87 10.51 -16.22 13.28
C ASN A 87 11.05 -17.63 12.94
N ARG A 88 11.55 -17.81 11.71
CA ARG A 88 12.17 -19.05 11.21
C ARG A 88 13.54 -18.78 10.61
N ARG A 89 13.63 -17.91 9.60
CA ARG A 89 14.87 -17.58 8.90
C ARG A 89 15.60 -16.44 9.58
N ILE A 90 14.88 -15.49 10.16
CA ILE A 90 15.46 -14.35 10.86
C ILE A 90 15.63 -14.70 12.34
N GLY A 91 16.84 -14.49 12.86
CA GLY A 91 17.16 -14.76 14.27
C GLY A 91 16.40 -13.83 15.22
N LYS A 92 16.12 -14.30 16.44
CA LYS A 92 15.45 -13.46 17.46
C LYS A 92 16.30 -12.24 17.83
N ASP A 93 17.61 -12.40 17.87
CA ASP A 93 18.56 -11.32 18.15
C ASP A 93 18.55 -10.26 17.05
N GLU A 94 18.43 -10.69 15.79
CA GLU A 94 18.34 -9.79 14.64
C GLU A 94 17.03 -9.00 14.66
N VAL A 95 15.88 -9.66 14.90
CA VAL A 95 14.60 -8.94 15.11
C VAL A 95 14.71 -7.97 16.29
N GLY A 96 15.31 -8.40 17.40
CA GLY A 96 15.53 -7.55 18.58
C GLY A 96 16.45 -6.36 18.33
N SER A 97 17.31 -6.40 17.32
CA SER A 97 18.20 -5.28 16.95
C SER A 97 17.45 -4.10 16.34
N TYR A 98 16.34 -4.37 15.64
CA TYR A 98 15.45 -3.34 15.07
C TYR A 98 14.50 -2.73 16.12
N LEU A 99 14.34 -3.37 17.28
CA LEU A 99 13.47 -2.89 18.37
C LEU A 99 14.22 -1.92 19.30
N LYS A 100 14.16 -0.61 19.01
CA LYS A 100 14.88 0.41 19.79
C LYS A 100 14.15 0.80 21.09
N TRP A 101 12.83 0.78 21.09
CA TRP A 101 11.98 1.17 22.23
C TRP A 101 11.38 -0.03 22.97
N LEU A 102 11.01 -1.08 22.25
CA LEU A 102 10.45 -2.32 22.78
C LEU A 102 11.56 -3.24 23.33
N ARG A 103 12.25 -2.78 24.37
CA ARG A 103 13.30 -3.56 25.05
C ARG A 103 12.97 -3.82 26.50
N LYS A 104 13.38 -5.00 26.99
CA LYS A 104 13.29 -5.34 28.41
C LYS A 104 13.94 -4.26 29.27
N GLY A 105 13.24 -3.85 30.33
CA GLY A 105 13.66 -2.84 31.28
C GLY A 105 13.32 -1.39 30.92
N LYS A 106 12.92 -1.08 29.68
CA LYS A 106 12.49 0.28 29.31
C LYS A 106 11.02 0.56 29.68
N ALA A 107 10.68 1.84 29.79
CA ALA A 107 9.29 2.26 29.93
C ALA A 107 8.55 2.09 28.60
N PHE A 108 7.37 1.48 28.65
CA PHE A 108 6.55 1.26 27.47
C PHE A 108 5.99 2.58 26.94
N ASN A 109 6.25 2.84 25.66
CA ASN A 109 5.73 4.01 24.95
C ASN A 109 5.03 3.56 23.66
N PRO A 110 3.71 3.76 23.53
CA PRO A 110 2.97 3.43 22.31
C PRO A 110 3.57 4.04 21.04
N ARG A 111 4.07 5.28 21.11
CA ARG A 111 4.71 5.93 19.95
C ARG A 111 6.02 5.24 19.55
N GLY A 112 6.78 4.77 20.54
CA GLY A 112 7.99 3.99 20.31
C GLY A 112 7.69 2.63 19.71
N MET A 113 6.64 1.96 20.20
CA MET A 113 6.14 0.70 19.65
C MET A 113 5.77 0.84 18.16
N THR A 114 4.96 1.84 17.81
CA THR A 114 4.59 2.08 16.41
C THR A 114 5.80 2.36 15.53
N ARG A 115 6.82 3.05 16.04
CA ARG A 115 8.06 3.30 15.31
C ARG A 115 8.86 2.02 15.07
N ASP A 116 9.05 1.22 16.12
CA ASP A 116 9.77 -0.06 16.00
C ASP A 116 9.06 -1.03 15.06
N VAL A 117 7.72 -1.13 15.13
CA VAL A 117 6.92 -1.95 14.21
C VAL A 117 7.05 -1.45 12.77
N ARG A 118 7.07 -0.13 12.55
CA ARG A 118 7.32 0.44 11.22
C ARG A 118 8.73 0.13 10.72
N GLU A 119 9.75 0.33 11.55
CA GLU A 119 11.14 -0.02 11.20
C GLU A 119 11.25 -1.50 10.80
N LEU A 120 10.56 -2.39 11.54
CA LEU A 120 10.54 -3.82 11.22
C LEU A 120 9.76 -4.14 9.93
N TRP A 121 8.66 -3.44 9.67
CA TRP A 121 7.89 -3.57 8.42
C TRP A 121 8.70 -3.14 7.20
N ASP A 122 9.45 -2.05 7.33
CA ASP A 122 10.27 -1.47 6.27
C ASP A 122 11.44 -2.37 5.86
N THR A 123 11.87 -3.31 6.72
CA THR A 123 12.86 -4.35 6.36
C THR A 123 12.36 -5.29 5.26
N ALA A 124 11.05 -5.32 5.02
CA ALA A 124 10.41 -6.21 4.06
C ALA A 124 10.68 -7.71 4.31
N TYR A 125 11.02 -8.12 5.53
CA TYR A 125 11.17 -9.53 5.89
C TYR A 125 9.87 -10.19 6.38
N PHE A 126 8.92 -9.39 6.88
CA PHE A 126 7.69 -9.88 7.51
C PHE A 126 6.46 -9.45 6.70
N GLU A 127 5.50 -10.38 6.53
CA GLU A 127 4.21 -10.11 5.89
C GLU A 127 3.17 -9.63 6.90
N ASP A 128 3.38 -9.97 8.17
CA ASP A 128 2.48 -9.62 9.25
C ASP A 128 3.25 -9.49 10.56
N ILE A 129 2.89 -8.49 11.35
CA ILE A 129 3.53 -8.14 12.62
C ILE A 129 2.43 -7.75 13.60
N GLU A 130 2.15 -8.62 14.56
CA GLU A 130 1.20 -8.36 15.63
C GLU A 130 1.94 -8.19 16.96
N VAL A 131 1.49 -7.22 17.75
CA VAL A 131 2.03 -6.94 19.09
C VAL A 131 0.94 -7.21 20.11
N ASP A 132 1.06 -8.33 20.81
CA ASP A 132 0.23 -8.64 21.96
C ASP A 132 0.82 -8.02 23.21
N LEU A 133 -0.01 -7.26 23.91
CA LEU A 133 0.36 -6.62 25.16
C LEU A 133 -0.42 -7.24 26.31
N THR A 134 0.29 -7.87 27.24
CA THR A 134 -0.29 -8.34 28.50
C THR A 134 0.20 -7.44 29.62
N GLN A 135 -0.72 -6.70 30.24
CA GLN A 135 -0.39 -5.81 31.34
C GLN A 135 -0.56 -6.50 32.70
N THR A 136 0.43 -6.32 33.56
CA THR A 136 0.42 -6.69 34.98
C THR A 136 0.28 -5.39 35.81
N THR A 137 0.28 -5.51 37.14
CA THR A 137 0.13 -4.41 38.11
C THR A 137 1.11 -3.26 37.82
N ASP A 138 2.41 -3.55 37.70
CA ASP A 138 3.47 -2.53 37.48
C ASP A 138 4.29 -2.75 36.20
N THR A 139 4.12 -3.91 35.56
CA THR A 139 4.90 -4.33 34.39
C THR A 139 4.04 -4.65 33.18
N VAL A 140 4.69 -4.72 32.02
CA VAL A 140 4.10 -5.13 30.75
C VAL A 140 4.93 -6.27 30.17
N ARG A 141 4.24 -7.30 29.69
CA ARG A 141 4.83 -8.39 28.90
C ARG A 141 4.36 -8.24 27.46
N LEU A 142 5.31 -8.29 26.55
CA LEU A 142 5.06 -8.11 25.12
C LEU A 142 5.31 -9.44 24.41
N ARG A 143 4.36 -9.85 23.58
CA ARG A 143 4.52 -10.95 22.65
C ARG A 143 4.43 -10.41 21.24
N LEU A 144 5.55 -10.47 20.52
CA LEU A 144 5.64 -10.07 19.13
C LEU A 144 5.44 -11.33 18.26
N LEU A 145 4.28 -11.41 17.63
CA LEU A 145 3.95 -12.45 16.66
C LEU A 145 4.36 -11.92 15.28
N VAL A 146 5.35 -12.55 14.68
CA VAL A 146 5.83 -12.18 13.34
C VAL A 146 5.58 -13.32 12.38
N ARG A 147 5.12 -12.96 11.18
CA ARG A 147 4.99 -13.90 10.06
C ARG A 147 5.95 -13.48 8.97
N GLU A 148 6.96 -14.31 8.73
CA GLU A 148 7.97 -14.04 7.70
C GLU A 148 7.36 -14.13 6.30
N ARG A 149 7.74 -13.21 5.42
CA ARG A 149 7.32 -13.24 4.01
C ARG A 149 7.89 -14.49 3.35
N PRO A 150 7.07 -15.20 2.56
CA PRO A 150 7.56 -16.37 1.87
C PRO A 150 8.49 -16.01 0.71
N SER A 151 9.40 -16.92 0.39
CA SER A 151 10.25 -16.81 -0.80
C SER A 151 9.63 -17.50 -2.00
N ILE A 152 9.87 -16.96 -3.19
CA ILE A 152 9.35 -17.49 -4.44
C ILE A 152 10.17 -18.73 -4.82
N LYS A 153 9.54 -19.90 -4.90
CA LYS A 153 10.21 -21.14 -5.30
C LYS A 153 10.23 -21.32 -6.82
N GLU A 154 9.10 -21.01 -7.44
CA GLU A 154 8.84 -21.31 -8.84
C GLU A 154 7.75 -20.37 -9.34
N VAL A 155 7.82 -20.05 -10.62
CA VAL A 155 6.79 -19.31 -11.36
C VAL A 155 6.25 -20.25 -12.43
N LYS A 156 4.92 -20.34 -12.54
CA LYS A 156 4.25 -21.12 -13.58
C LYS A 156 3.28 -20.26 -14.38
N PHE A 157 3.14 -20.56 -15.65
CA PHE A 157 2.20 -19.93 -16.56
C PHE A 157 1.15 -20.96 -16.98
N GLU A 158 -0.09 -20.51 -17.08
CA GLU A 158 -1.22 -21.32 -17.54
C GLU A 158 -2.10 -20.47 -18.46
N GLY A 159 -2.57 -21.08 -19.54
CA GLY A 159 -3.47 -20.42 -20.50
C GLY A 159 -2.78 -19.60 -21.58
N ASN A 160 -1.45 -19.55 -21.57
CA ASN A 160 -0.64 -19.11 -22.71
C ASN A 160 -0.56 -20.24 -23.74
N LYS A 161 -1.07 -19.99 -24.94
CA LYS A 161 -1.04 -20.89 -26.09
C LYS A 161 -0.24 -20.29 -27.25
N GLU A 162 -0.25 -18.97 -27.36
CA GLU A 162 0.38 -18.22 -28.45
C GLU A 162 1.79 -17.74 -28.09
N LEU A 163 2.04 -17.50 -26.81
CA LEU A 163 3.36 -17.14 -26.26
C LEU A 163 3.92 -18.30 -25.43
N ASP A 164 5.19 -18.62 -25.66
CA ASP A 164 5.88 -19.68 -24.94
C ASP A 164 6.16 -19.30 -23.47
N ASP A 165 6.25 -20.32 -22.62
CA ASP A 165 6.57 -20.15 -21.19
C ASP A 165 7.91 -19.41 -20.99
N ASP A 166 8.89 -19.63 -21.87
CA ASP A 166 10.21 -19.03 -21.79
C ASP A 166 10.18 -17.52 -22.00
N ASP A 167 9.40 -17.03 -22.98
CA ASP A 167 9.22 -15.59 -23.23
C ASP A 167 8.56 -14.89 -22.03
N LEU A 168 7.52 -15.53 -21.47
CA LEU A 168 6.82 -15.01 -20.30
C LEU A 168 7.72 -15.06 -19.05
N THR A 169 8.53 -16.10 -18.92
CA THR A 169 9.51 -16.23 -17.85
C THR A 169 10.57 -15.13 -17.93
N GLU A 170 11.07 -14.81 -19.12
CA GLU A 170 12.08 -13.75 -19.29
C GLU A 170 11.52 -12.39 -18.85
N ILE A 171 10.28 -12.08 -19.23
CA ILE A 171 9.59 -10.84 -18.86
C ILE A 171 9.30 -10.80 -17.36
N ALA A 172 8.79 -11.90 -16.80
CA ALA A 172 8.48 -12.01 -15.38
C ALA A 172 9.73 -11.91 -14.51
N THR A 173 10.85 -12.52 -14.92
CA THR A 173 12.12 -12.53 -14.17
C THR A 173 12.73 -11.14 -14.01
N LYS A 174 12.40 -10.20 -14.92
CA LYS A 174 12.81 -8.78 -14.80
C LYS A 174 12.23 -8.12 -13.55
N GLU A 175 11.05 -8.53 -13.09
CA GLU A 175 10.40 -7.98 -11.89
C GLU A 175 10.42 -8.95 -10.70
N VAL A 176 10.26 -10.25 -10.95
CA VAL A 176 10.01 -11.29 -9.96
C VAL A 176 11.07 -12.38 -10.09
N LYS A 177 12.03 -12.39 -9.17
CA LYS A 177 13.14 -13.36 -9.19
C LYS A 177 12.84 -14.58 -8.35
N VAL A 178 13.07 -15.77 -8.89
CA VAL A 178 13.05 -17.02 -8.12
C VAL A 178 14.09 -16.95 -7.00
N GLY A 179 13.71 -17.42 -5.81
CA GLY A 179 14.51 -17.36 -4.58
C GLY A 179 14.38 -16.05 -3.80
N SER A 180 13.87 -14.98 -4.41
CA SER A 180 13.65 -13.70 -3.72
C SER A 180 12.39 -13.71 -2.86
N ILE A 181 12.31 -12.73 -1.94
CA ILE A 181 11.13 -12.52 -1.09
C ILE A 181 9.97 -12.03 -1.96
N ILE A 182 8.77 -12.59 -1.74
CA ILE A 182 7.59 -12.20 -2.51
C ILE A 182 7.28 -10.70 -2.34
N SER A 183 7.05 -10.00 -3.45
CA SER A 183 6.55 -8.63 -3.45
C SER A 183 5.30 -8.51 -4.31
N HIS A 184 4.16 -8.24 -3.69
CA HIS A 184 2.90 -8.04 -4.40
C HIS A 184 2.97 -6.88 -5.39
N ALA A 185 3.77 -5.85 -5.11
CA ALA A 185 3.99 -4.74 -6.04
C ALA A 185 4.74 -5.22 -7.29
N ALA A 186 5.79 -6.03 -7.13
CA ALA A 186 6.55 -6.60 -8.24
C ALA A 186 5.68 -7.56 -9.08
N ILE A 187 4.87 -8.41 -8.43
CA ILE A 187 3.96 -9.31 -9.14
C ILE A 187 2.96 -8.51 -9.98
N ARG A 188 2.36 -7.44 -9.45
CA ARG A 188 1.45 -6.59 -10.23
C ARG A 188 2.12 -5.96 -11.45
N ARG A 189 3.38 -5.52 -11.32
CA ARG A 189 4.15 -5.03 -12.47
C ARG A 189 4.43 -6.13 -13.48
N ALA A 190 4.77 -7.33 -13.04
CA ALA A 190 4.95 -8.49 -13.93
C ALA A 190 3.67 -8.81 -14.71
N VAL A 191 2.50 -8.82 -14.03
CA VAL A 191 1.19 -9.00 -14.70
C VAL A 191 0.96 -7.93 -15.77
N GLN A 192 1.27 -6.67 -15.48
CA GLN A 192 1.11 -5.59 -16.44
C GLN A 192 2.03 -5.80 -17.66
N LYS A 193 3.32 -6.10 -17.45
CA LYS A 193 4.26 -6.36 -18.54
C LYS A 193 3.85 -7.55 -19.41
N ILE A 194 3.29 -8.60 -18.80
CA ILE A 194 2.74 -9.74 -19.55
C ILE A 194 1.60 -9.24 -20.45
N ARG A 195 0.64 -8.47 -19.92
CA ARG A 195 -0.45 -7.89 -20.73
C ARG A 195 0.07 -7.01 -21.85
N ASP A 196 1.08 -6.18 -21.57
CA ASP A 196 1.68 -5.29 -22.56
C ASP A 196 2.31 -6.10 -23.71
N LYS A 197 3.01 -7.19 -23.40
CA LYS A 197 3.57 -8.11 -24.41
C LYS A 197 2.48 -8.75 -25.27
N TYR A 198 1.38 -9.20 -24.68
CA TYR A 198 0.25 -9.73 -25.45
C TYR A 198 -0.38 -8.65 -26.35
N ALA A 199 -0.48 -7.41 -25.87
CA ALA A 199 -0.97 -6.29 -26.67
C ALA A 199 -0.07 -6.00 -27.88
N GLU A 200 1.26 -6.06 -27.73
CA GLU A 200 2.23 -5.93 -28.82
C GLU A 200 2.06 -7.00 -29.91
N GLU A 201 1.72 -8.23 -29.52
CA GLU A 201 1.44 -9.34 -30.45
C GLU A 201 0.03 -9.26 -31.10
N GLY A 202 -0.78 -8.27 -30.70
CA GLY A 202 -2.13 -8.00 -31.22
C GLY A 202 -3.28 -8.56 -30.37
N TYR A 203 -3.00 -9.11 -29.19
CA TYR A 203 -3.99 -9.63 -28.24
C TYR A 203 -4.36 -8.56 -27.20
N PHE A 204 -4.95 -7.44 -27.65
CA PHE A 204 -5.30 -6.31 -26.77
C PHE A 204 -6.37 -6.64 -25.71
N LEU A 205 -7.17 -7.68 -25.93
CA LEU A 205 -8.20 -8.15 -24.99
C LEU A 205 -7.66 -9.22 -24.02
N ALA A 206 -6.35 -9.48 -24.02
CA ALA A 206 -5.76 -10.45 -23.12
C ALA A 206 -5.93 -10.04 -21.65
N GLU A 207 -6.39 -10.97 -20.82
CA GLU A 207 -6.46 -10.82 -19.37
C GLU A 207 -5.37 -11.65 -18.72
N ALA A 208 -4.51 -11.03 -17.91
CA ALA A 208 -3.58 -11.75 -17.05
C ALA A 208 -3.97 -11.61 -15.58
N ASN A 209 -4.01 -12.73 -14.86
CA ASN A 209 -4.26 -12.81 -13.43
C ASN A 209 -3.12 -13.59 -12.74
N TYR A 210 -3.04 -13.50 -11.42
CA TYR A 210 -2.06 -14.26 -10.65
C TYR A 210 -2.69 -14.91 -9.41
N GLU A 211 -2.15 -16.04 -9.02
CA GLU A 211 -2.48 -16.76 -7.80
C GLU A 211 -1.18 -17.08 -7.04
N VAL A 212 -1.17 -16.84 -5.72
CA VAL A 212 -0.05 -17.19 -4.85
C VAL A 212 -0.40 -18.49 -4.14
N VAL A 213 0.31 -19.56 -4.49
CA VAL A 213 0.03 -20.90 -3.99
C VAL A 213 1.08 -21.25 -2.94
N PRO A 214 0.69 -21.39 -1.65
CA PRO A 214 1.64 -21.75 -0.60
C PRO A 214 2.22 -23.15 -0.83
N ARG A 215 3.49 -23.30 -0.44
CA ARG A 215 4.28 -24.54 -0.48
C ARG A 215 4.93 -24.76 0.89
N LYS A 216 5.62 -25.90 1.02
CA LYS A 216 6.40 -26.24 2.21
C LYS A 216 7.53 -25.20 2.43
N ASP A 217 8.04 -25.14 3.66
CA ASP A 217 9.21 -24.34 4.04
C ASP A 217 9.07 -22.80 3.87
N ASN A 218 7.84 -22.28 4.05
CA ASN A 218 7.54 -20.86 3.84
C ASN A 218 7.92 -20.39 2.42
N GLN A 219 7.67 -21.25 1.44
CA GLN A 219 7.86 -20.95 0.04
C GLN A 219 6.50 -20.81 -0.65
N VAL A 220 6.48 -20.08 -1.76
CA VAL A 220 5.29 -19.91 -2.60
C VAL A 220 5.61 -20.21 -4.05
N LEU A 221 4.64 -20.79 -4.74
CA LEU A 221 4.61 -20.86 -6.19
C LEU A 221 3.69 -19.74 -6.69
N ILE A 222 4.16 -18.94 -7.63
CA ILE A 222 3.34 -17.92 -8.27
C ILE A 222 2.82 -18.51 -9.57
N ARG A 223 1.50 -18.61 -9.70
CA ARG A 223 0.83 -19.07 -10.92
C ARG A 223 0.24 -17.87 -11.63
N PHE A 224 0.68 -17.61 -12.85
CA PHE A 224 0.08 -16.64 -13.73
C PHE A 224 -0.91 -17.33 -14.65
N THR A 225 -2.16 -16.87 -14.65
CA THR A 225 -3.20 -17.39 -15.55
C THR A 225 -3.52 -16.31 -16.57
N VAL A 226 -3.31 -16.64 -17.84
CA VAL A 226 -3.57 -15.75 -18.97
C VAL A 226 -4.80 -16.26 -19.74
N LYS A 227 -5.66 -15.33 -20.13
CA LYS A 227 -6.73 -15.53 -21.11
C LYS A 227 -6.45 -14.62 -22.29
N GLU A 228 -5.97 -15.19 -23.39
CA GLU A 228 -5.47 -14.43 -24.54
C GLU A 228 -6.60 -13.73 -25.31
N HIS A 229 -7.77 -14.38 -25.39
CA HIS A 229 -8.87 -14.00 -26.28
C HIS A 229 -8.45 -13.95 -27.76
N GLU A 230 -9.33 -13.46 -28.64
CA GLU A 230 -9.04 -13.37 -30.06
C GLU A 230 -8.12 -12.19 -30.38
N LYS A 231 -7.25 -12.40 -31.37
CA LYS A 231 -6.38 -11.35 -31.90
C LYS A 231 -7.22 -10.23 -32.50
N VAL A 232 -6.95 -8.99 -32.09
CA VAL A 232 -7.64 -7.82 -32.63
C VAL A 232 -7.08 -7.52 -34.02
N THR A 233 -7.98 -7.33 -34.98
CA THR A 233 -7.64 -6.98 -36.36
C THR A 233 -8.22 -5.63 -36.72
N VAL A 234 -7.49 -4.85 -37.53
CA VAL A 234 -7.99 -3.57 -38.04
C VAL A 234 -9.00 -3.85 -39.14
N ARG A 235 -10.28 -3.57 -38.88
CA ARG A 235 -11.36 -3.81 -39.87
C ARG A 235 -11.39 -2.77 -40.99
N ARG A 236 -11.16 -1.50 -40.67
CA ARG A 236 -11.25 -0.39 -41.62
C ARG A 236 -10.41 0.79 -41.14
N VAL A 237 -9.56 1.30 -42.01
CA VAL A 237 -8.89 2.59 -41.83
C VAL A 237 -9.63 3.61 -42.70
N THR A 238 -10.05 4.73 -42.12
CA THR A 238 -10.74 5.81 -42.85
C THR A 238 -9.91 7.07 -42.73
N PHE A 239 -9.44 7.58 -43.86
CA PHE A 239 -8.74 8.85 -43.94
C PHE A 239 -9.75 9.94 -44.26
N ILE A 240 -9.84 10.95 -43.40
CA ILE A 240 -10.71 12.11 -43.60
C ILE A 240 -9.80 13.31 -43.90
N GLY A 241 -10.08 14.04 -44.98
CA GLY A 241 -9.31 15.23 -45.36
C GLY A 241 -8.01 14.98 -46.13
N ASN A 242 -7.78 13.76 -46.64
CA ASN A 242 -6.67 13.50 -47.55
C ASN A 242 -7.04 13.98 -48.97
N HIS A 243 -6.49 15.12 -49.39
CA HIS A 243 -6.71 15.72 -50.71
C HIS A 243 -5.45 15.73 -51.60
N SER A 244 -4.32 15.24 -51.09
CA SER A 244 -3.01 15.36 -51.75
C SER A 244 -2.31 14.04 -52.02
N VAL A 245 -2.77 12.93 -51.44
CA VAL A 245 -2.30 11.58 -51.78
C VAL A 245 -3.43 10.89 -52.56
N PRO A 246 -3.24 10.58 -53.86
CA PRO A 246 -4.25 9.91 -54.69
C PRO A 246 -4.54 8.48 -54.21
#